data_AF-E5APA0-F1
#
_entry.id   AF-E5APA0-F1
#
_cell.length_a   1.000
_cell.length_b   1.000
_cell.length_c   1.000
_cell.angle_alpha   90.00
_cell.angle_beta   90.00
_cell.angle_gamma   90.00
#
_symmetry.space_group_name_H-M   'P 1'
#
loop_
_entity.id
_entity.type
_entity.pdbx_description
1 polymer ?
#
loop_
_entity_poly.entity_id
_entity_poly.type
_entity_poly.pdbx_seq_one_letter_code
_entity_poly.pdbx_strand_id
1 'polypeptide(L)'
;MTLYADIDQLRDYRYAREKAEMDERADAETERDELIASIAKEKFASKVNRLTYDDIVGGMHSAMQSKHGEALRTAWLMGDAQFGAMVKSIVLDTMLEDAETEAICDVKNLERTH
;
A
#
# COMPACT_ATOMS: atom_id res chain seq x y z
N MET A 1 30.28 -25.07 39.74
CA MET A 1 29.14 -25.45 38.88
C MET A 1 28.05 -24.35 38.86
N THR A 2 28.38 -23.11 39.19
CA THR A 2 27.47 -21.95 39.24
C THR A 2 27.71 -20.97 38.09
N LEU A 3 28.96 -20.84 37.62
CA LEU A 3 29.32 -19.94 36.51
C LEU A 3 28.60 -20.27 35.19
N TYR A 4 28.36 -21.56 34.90
CA TYR A 4 27.64 -21.98 33.69
C TYR A 4 26.15 -21.67 33.76
N ALA A 5 25.53 -21.75 34.94
CA ALA A 5 24.12 -21.42 35.14
C ALA A 5 23.87 -19.90 34.97
N ASP A 6 24.79 -19.05 35.43
CA ASP A 6 24.69 -17.60 35.24
C ASP A 6 24.85 -17.19 33.77
N ILE A 7 25.73 -17.86 33.01
CA ILE A 7 25.92 -17.58 31.58
C ILE A 7 24.69 -18.01 30.77
N ASP A 8 24.10 -19.16 31.07
CA ASP A 8 22.87 -19.62 30.41
C ASP A 8 21.68 -18.71 30.73
N GLN A 9 21.52 -18.27 31.99
CA GLN A 9 20.47 -17.30 32.38
C GLN A 9 20.64 -15.94 31.68
N LEU A 10 21.87 -15.44 31.57
CA LEU A 10 22.15 -14.20 30.84
C LEU A 10 21.87 -14.34 29.33
N ARG A 11 22.15 -15.51 28.75
CA ARG A 11 21.82 -15.80 27.35
C ARG A 11 20.31 -15.84 27.13
N ASP A 12 19.58 -16.53 28.00
CA ASP A 12 18.13 -16.67 27.90
C ASP A 12 17.42 -15.32 28.10
N TYR A 13 17.91 -14.47 29.01
CA TYR A 13 17.42 -13.10 29.18
C TYR A 13 17.66 -12.25 27.94
N ARG A 14 18.85 -12.30 27.34
CA ARG A 14 19.16 -11.55 26.11
C ARG A 14 18.28 -11.99 24.95
N TYR A 15 18.10 -13.31 24.79
CA TYR A 15 17.24 -13.86 23.74
C TYR A 15 15.77 -13.46 23.93
N ALA A 16 15.25 -13.52 25.15
CA ALA A 16 13.88 -13.10 25.46
C ALA A 16 13.67 -11.60 25.19
N ARG A 17 14.67 -10.78 25.54
CA ARG A 17 14.64 -9.34 25.25
C ARG A 17 14.70 -9.04 23.76
N GLU A 18 15.63 -9.65 23.03
CA GLU A 18 15.74 -9.48 21.57
C GLU A 18 14.46 -9.90 20.86
N LYS A 19 13.85 -11.01 21.28
CA LYS A 19 12.55 -11.44 20.77
C LYS A 19 11.46 -10.40 21.05
N ALA A 20 11.38 -9.88 22.28
CA ALA A 20 10.38 -8.86 22.62
C ALA A 20 10.55 -7.58 21.79
N GLU A 21 11.79 -7.14 21.55
CA GLU A 21 12.09 -5.98 20.69
C GLU A 21 11.71 -6.24 19.22
N MET A 22 11.85 -7.48 18.73
CA MET A 22 11.38 -7.87 17.39
C MET A 22 9.86 -7.91 17.28
N ASP A 23 9.19 -8.48 18.28
CA ASP A 23 7.72 -8.56 18.31
C ASP A 23 7.12 -7.15 18.38
N GLU A 24 7.64 -6.26 19.24
CA GLU A 24 7.21 -4.85 19.34
C GLU A 24 7.41 -4.09 18.01
N ARG A 25 8.52 -4.34 17.31
CA ARG A 25 8.76 -3.74 16.00
C ARG A 25 7.76 -4.26 14.95
N ALA A 26 7.44 -5.54 14.96
CA ALA A 26 6.47 -6.12 14.03
C ALA A 26 5.06 -5.58 14.27
N ASP A 27 4.68 -5.39 15.53
CA ASP A 27 3.41 -4.76 15.91
C ASP A 27 3.35 -3.31 15.41
N ALA A 28 4.42 -2.53 15.63
CA ALA A 28 4.50 -1.14 15.14
C ALA A 28 4.46 -1.04 13.60
N GLU A 29 5.12 -1.97 12.89
CA GLU A 29 5.04 -2.06 11.42
C GLU A 29 3.62 -2.39 10.96
N THR A 30 2.91 -3.27 11.67
CA THR A 30 1.51 -3.61 11.38
C THR A 30 0.58 -2.42 11.59
N GLU A 31 0.68 -1.73 12.72
CA GLU A 31 -0.12 -0.53 13.01
C GLU A 31 0.11 0.56 11.96
N ARG A 32 1.36 0.71 11.51
CA ARG A 32 1.73 1.65 10.46
C ARG A 32 1.08 1.29 9.11
N ASP A 33 1.10 0.02 8.73
CA ASP A 33 0.47 -0.44 7.49
C ASP A 33 -1.05 -0.29 7.53
N GLU A 34 -1.68 -0.56 8.67
CA GLU A 34 -3.12 -0.31 8.89
C GLU A 34 -3.46 1.19 8.77
N LEU A 35 -2.63 2.07 9.32
CA LEU A 35 -2.80 3.51 9.20
C LEU A 35 -2.72 3.96 7.74
N ILE A 36 -1.69 3.50 7.00
CA ILE A 36 -1.54 3.79 5.56
C ILE A 36 -2.77 3.33 4.80
N ALA A 37 -3.24 2.10 5.04
CA ALA A 37 -4.43 1.56 4.38
C ALA A 37 -5.69 2.38 4.66
N SER A 38 -5.87 2.86 5.89
CA SER A 38 -7.01 3.71 6.25
C SER A 38 -7.00 5.04 5.51
N ILE A 39 -5.84 5.72 5.46
CA ILE A 39 -5.67 7.02 4.79
C ILE A 39 -5.82 6.84 3.27
N ALA A 40 -5.22 5.80 2.70
CA ALA A 40 -5.33 5.49 1.28
C ALA A 40 -6.80 5.28 0.87
N LYS A 41 -7.57 4.53 1.68
CA LYS A 41 -8.99 4.31 1.44
C LYS A 41 -9.80 5.61 1.44
N GLU A 42 -9.56 6.49 2.41
CA GLU A 42 -10.25 7.79 2.50
C GLU A 42 -9.89 8.70 1.32
N LYS A 43 -8.61 8.78 0.97
CA LYS A 43 -8.13 9.53 -0.20
C LYS A 43 -8.71 9.00 -1.49
N PHE A 44 -8.69 7.69 -1.69
CA PHE A 44 -9.26 7.06 -2.87
C PHE A 44 -10.75 7.38 -3.00
N ALA A 45 -11.53 7.23 -1.93
CA ALA A 45 -12.95 7.59 -1.93
C ALA A 45 -13.17 9.08 -2.28
N SER A 46 -12.36 9.97 -1.73
CA SER A 46 -12.40 11.41 -2.07
C SER A 46 -12.07 11.67 -3.55
N LYS A 47 -11.00 11.04 -4.08
CA LYS A 47 -10.59 11.18 -5.49
C LYS A 47 -11.68 10.68 -6.42
N VAL A 48 -12.27 9.51 -6.16
CA VAL A 48 -13.38 8.96 -6.97
C VAL A 48 -14.60 9.89 -6.94
N ASN A 49 -14.95 10.45 -5.78
CA ASN A 49 -16.07 11.39 -5.67
C ASN A 49 -15.82 12.72 -6.40
N ARG A 50 -14.57 13.07 -6.65
CA ARG A 50 -14.14 14.32 -7.29
C ARG A 50 -13.50 14.07 -8.66
N LEU A 51 -13.79 12.92 -9.27
CA LEU A 51 -13.23 12.49 -10.55
C LEU A 51 -13.32 13.60 -11.60
N THR A 52 -12.18 13.93 -12.19
CA THR A 52 -12.06 14.95 -13.23
C THR A 52 -11.77 14.31 -14.60
N TYR A 53 -11.86 15.13 -15.66
CA TYR A 53 -11.44 14.68 -17.00
C TYR A 53 -9.95 14.36 -17.07
N ASP A 54 -9.13 15.12 -16.33
CA ASP A 54 -7.68 14.91 -16.28
C ASP A 54 -7.35 13.55 -15.63
N ASP A 55 -8.11 13.13 -14.62
CA ASP A 55 -7.94 11.81 -13.99
C ASP A 55 -8.24 10.66 -14.98
N ILE A 56 -9.28 10.81 -15.79
CA ILE A 56 -9.65 9.81 -16.80
C ILE A 56 -8.58 9.71 -17.88
N VAL A 57 -8.17 10.85 -18.43
CA VAL A 57 -7.17 10.90 -19.51
C VAL A 57 -5.78 10.50 -18.98
N GLY A 58 -5.40 10.99 -17.81
CA GLY A 58 -4.15 10.67 -17.13
C GLY A 58 -4.06 9.19 -16.76
N GLY A 59 -5.11 8.62 -16.17
CA GLY A 59 -5.19 7.19 -15.86
C GLY A 59 -5.01 6.33 -17.11
N MET A 60 -5.68 6.67 -18.21
CA MET A 60 -5.50 5.98 -19.49
C MET A 60 -4.09 6.10 -20.08
N HIS A 61 -3.41 7.23 -19.87
CA HIS A 61 -2.02 7.40 -20.31
C HIS A 61 -1.05 6.54 -19.50
N SER A 62 -1.23 6.48 -18.18
CA SER A 62 -0.43 5.64 -17.28
C SER A 62 -0.63 4.15 -17.56
N ALA A 63 -1.85 3.74 -17.90
CA ALA A 63 -2.21 2.36 -18.27
C ALA A 63 -1.36 1.74 -19.39
N MET A 64 -0.90 2.58 -20.33
CA MET A 64 -0.05 2.11 -21.42
C MET A 64 1.32 1.63 -20.93
N GLN A 65 1.76 2.06 -19.74
CA GLN A 65 3.04 1.69 -19.15
C GLN A 65 2.94 0.47 -18.22
N SER A 66 1.74 0.18 -17.68
CA SER A 66 1.53 -0.71 -16.53
C SER A 66 0.90 -2.08 -16.84
N LYS A 67 1.13 -2.66 -18.02
CA LYS A 67 0.77 -4.05 -18.42
C LYS A 67 -0.67 -4.29 -18.91
N HIS A 68 -1.53 -3.28 -18.98
CA HIS A 68 -2.94 -3.49 -19.40
C HIS A 68 -3.17 -3.51 -20.92
N GLY A 69 -2.14 -3.27 -21.75
CA GLY A 69 -2.29 -3.11 -23.20
C GLY A 69 -2.94 -4.31 -23.92
N GLU A 70 -2.55 -5.54 -23.56
CA GLU A 70 -3.15 -6.75 -24.16
C GLU A 70 -4.61 -6.95 -23.70
N ALA A 71 -4.89 -6.73 -22.42
CA ALA A 71 -6.24 -6.82 -21.86
C ALA A 71 -7.16 -5.75 -22.45
N LEU A 72 -6.67 -4.52 -22.63
CA LEU A 72 -7.40 -3.42 -23.25
C LEU A 72 -7.71 -3.70 -24.72
N ARG A 73 -6.74 -4.20 -25.48
CA ARG A 73 -6.95 -4.63 -26.88
C ARG A 73 -7.94 -5.79 -26.96
N THR A 74 -7.88 -6.73 -26.03
CA THR A 74 -8.81 -7.86 -25.97
C THR A 74 -10.23 -7.38 -25.68
N ALA A 75 -10.40 -6.51 -24.69
CA ALA A 75 -11.68 -5.91 -24.35
C ALA A 75 -12.28 -5.10 -25.52
N TRP A 76 -11.45 -4.38 -26.27
CA TRP A 76 -11.85 -3.69 -27.50
C TRP A 76 -12.46 -4.65 -28.53
N LEU A 77 -11.84 -5.82 -28.72
CA LEU A 77 -12.33 -6.83 -29.67
C LEU A 77 -13.60 -7.55 -29.19
N MET A 78 -13.85 -7.56 -27.88
CA MET A 78 -15.06 -8.18 -27.29
C MET A 78 -16.30 -7.30 -27.39
N GLY A 79 -16.12 -5.97 -27.44
CA GLY A 79 -17.19 -5.00 -27.65
C GLY A 79 -17.19 -3.84 -26.66
N ASP A 80 -18.05 -2.86 -26.92
CA ASP A 80 -18.04 -1.56 -26.23
C ASP A 80 -18.22 -1.66 -24.71
N ALA A 81 -19.06 -2.59 -24.24
CA ALA A 81 -19.31 -2.76 -22.81
C ALA A 81 -18.05 -3.26 -22.07
N GLN A 82 -17.37 -4.26 -22.63
CA GLN A 82 -16.14 -4.82 -22.09
C GLN A 82 -15.01 -3.79 -22.14
N PHE A 83 -14.89 -3.08 -23.26
CA PHE A 83 -13.93 -2.00 -23.40
C PHE A 83 -14.15 -0.89 -22.37
N GLY A 84 -15.38 -0.42 -22.22
CA GLY A 84 -15.74 0.60 -21.23
C GLY A 84 -15.47 0.17 -19.79
N ALA A 85 -15.75 -1.10 -19.46
CA ALA A 85 -15.42 -1.66 -18.15
C ALA A 85 -13.90 -1.69 -17.91
N MET A 86 -13.12 -2.08 -18.92
CA MET A 86 -11.65 -2.13 -18.83
C MET A 86 -11.04 -0.73 -18.65
N VAL A 87 -11.49 0.25 -19.43
CA VAL A 87 -11.09 1.66 -19.30
C VAL A 87 -11.38 2.17 -17.89
N LYS A 88 -12.58 1.89 -17.36
CA LYS A 88 -12.94 2.28 -16.00
C LYS A 88 -12.03 1.62 -14.96
N SER A 89 -11.75 0.33 -15.08
CA SER A 89 -10.86 -0.39 -14.15
C SER A 89 -9.50 0.27 -14.10
N ILE A 90 -8.90 0.51 -15.26
CA ILE A 90 -7.59 1.14 -15.41
C ILE A 90 -7.51 2.49 -14.69
N VAL A 91 -8.52 3.34 -14.89
CA VAL A 91 -8.55 4.66 -14.25
C VAL A 91 -8.62 4.53 -12.74
N LEU A 92 -9.47 3.62 -12.24
CA LEU A 92 -9.61 3.37 -10.80
C LEU A 92 -8.33 2.79 -10.20
N ASP A 93 -7.66 1.86 -10.88
CA ASP A 93 -6.41 1.27 -10.40
C ASP A 93 -5.32 2.34 -10.28
N THR A 94 -5.20 3.22 -11.27
CA THR A 94 -4.24 4.35 -11.22
C THR A 94 -4.54 5.31 -10.07
N MET A 95 -5.82 5.64 -9.86
CA MET A 95 -6.24 6.50 -8.74
C MET A 95 -5.99 5.86 -7.38
N LEU A 96 -6.07 4.53 -7.29
CA LEU A 96 -5.76 3.78 -6.08
C LEU A 96 -4.26 3.82 -5.78
N GLU A 97 -3.41 3.54 -6.77
CA GLU A 97 -1.95 3.63 -6.65
C GLU A 97 -1.49 5.03 -6.19
N ASP A 98 -2.11 6.07 -6.75
CA ASP A 98 -1.84 7.46 -6.36
C ASP A 98 -2.29 7.75 -4.92
N ALA A 99 -3.48 7.28 -4.52
CA ALA A 99 -3.97 7.41 -3.14
C ALA A 99 -3.08 6.67 -2.12
N GLU A 100 -2.59 5.49 -2.45
CA GLU A 100 -1.64 4.72 -1.63
C GLU A 100 -0.31 5.45 -1.50
N THR A 101 0.21 5.98 -2.60
CA THR A 101 1.47 6.75 -2.61
C THR A 101 1.37 8.01 -1.75
N GLU A 102 0.25 8.75 -1.85
CA GLU A 102 -0.01 9.91 -1.00
C GLU A 102 -0.13 9.51 0.48
N ALA A 103 -0.83 8.41 0.80
CA ALA A 103 -0.98 7.93 2.16
C ALA A 103 0.36 7.58 2.81
N ILE A 104 1.25 6.91 2.08
CA ILE A 104 2.62 6.62 2.53
C ILE A 104 3.38 7.92 2.84
N CYS A 105 3.25 8.93 1.96
CA CYS A 105 3.87 10.24 2.17
C CYS A 105 3.33 10.95 3.42
N ASP A 106 2.02 10.91 3.64
CA ASP A 106 1.36 11.55 4.78
C ASP A 106 1.78 10.90 6.10
N VAL A 107 1.79 9.56 6.18
CA VAL A 107 2.28 8.83 7.36
C VAL A 107 3.75 9.17 7.64
N LYS A 108 4.59 9.18 6.60
CA LYS A 108 5.99 9.58 6.74
C LYS A 108 6.17 11.01 7.26
N ASN A 109 5.25 11.93 6.92
CA ASN A 109 5.28 13.30 7.43
C ASN A 109 4.80 13.38 8.89
N LEU A 110 3.81 12.59 9.29
CA LEU A 110 3.36 12.47 10.67
C LEU A 110 4.50 11.96 11.56
N GLU A 111 5.19 10.89 11.14
CA GLU A 111 6.35 10.31 11.83
C GLU A 111 7.51 11.31 12.03
N ARG A 112 7.64 12.33 11.16
CA ARG A 112 8.68 13.37 11.26
C ARG A 112 8.32 14.53 12.18
N THR A 113 7.03 14.68 12.50
CA THR A 113 6.51 15.81 13.27
C THR A 113 6.37 15.46 14.76
N HIS A 114 6.47 14.16 15.10
CA HIS A 114 6.55 13.61 16.44
C HIS A 114 8.00 13.28 16.81
#